data_AF-A0A4Q2E3S8-F1
#
_entry.id   AF-A0A4Q2E3S8-F1
#
_cell.length_a   1.000
_cell.length_b   1.000
_cell.length_c   1.000
_cell.angle_alpha   90.00
_cell.angle_beta   90.00
_cell.angle_gamma   90.00
#
_symmetry.space_group_name_H-M   'P 1'
#
loop_
_entity.id
_entity.type
_entity.pdbx_description
1 polymer ?
#
loop_
_entity_poly.entity_id
_entity_poly.type
_entity_poly.pdbx_seq_one_letter_code
_entity_poly.pdbx_strand_id
1 'polypeptide(L)'
;MFTDIENILQSQKISGEAFFVADTQGVVDIFKVNLEPNAEVDLTTSFSKSIMDNIIEPNRGKAVIPLVSTLLERDKQVFEYDHLAINHLPIEFTKMNDVLNFGVNGNATQFDFTTQSLTSVKAVIYHICDGNGNSVVIYQHKYPVSLHKKTKKSFFSLNGRTLDKITHDSID
;
A
#
# COMPACT_ATOMS: atom_id res chain seq x y z
N MET A 1 -5.45 -15.35 -10.65
CA MET A 1 -5.31 -14.30 -9.62
C MET A 1 -4.06 -14.49 -8.75
N PHE A 2 -4.03 -15.42 -7.79
CA PHE A 2 -2.85 -15.55 -6.91
C PHE A 2 -1.56 -15.94 -7.63
N THR A 3 -1.64 -16.79 -8.66
CA THR A 3 -0.48 -17.12 -9.52
C THR A 3 0.06 -15.90 -10.25
N ASP A 4 -0.82 -15.02 -10.75
CA ASP A 4 -0.40 -13.80 -11.45
C ASP A 4 0.29 -12.83 -10.49
N ILE A 5 -0.25 -12.68 -9.28
CA ILE A 5 0.38 -11.91 -8.20
C ILE A 5 1.73 -12.53 -7.81
N GLU A 6 1.80 -13.86 -7.63
CA GLU A 6 3.03 -14.59 -7.31
C GLU A 6 4.13 -14.31 -8.36
N ASN A 7 3.78 -14.36 -9.65
CA ASN A 7 4.72 -14.08 -10.74
C ASN A 7 5.26 -12.64 -10.68
N ILE A 8 4.41 -11.65 -10.37
CA ILE A 8 4.84 -10.26 -10.18
C ILE A 8 5.86 -10.18 -9.02
N LEU A 9 5.54 -10.80 -7.88
CA LEU A 9 6.37 -10.75 -6.68
C LEU A 9 7.70 -11.50 -6.80
N GLN A 10 7.81 -12.42 -7.77
CA GLN A 10 9.03 -13.18 -8.07
C GLN A 10 9.86 -12.58 -9.21
N SER A 11 9.43 -11.45 -9.80
CA SER A 11 10.15 -10.80 -10.89
C SER A 11 11.54 -10.33 -10.45
N GLN A 12 12.54 -10.52 -11.32
CA GLN A 12 13.90 -10.01 -11.11
C GLN A 12 13.98 -8.48 -11.22
N LYS A 13 12.96 -7.84 -11.80
CA LYS A 13 12.87 -6.38 -11.98
C LYS A 13 11.84 -5.77 -11.04
N ILE A 14 11.57 -6.42 -9.92
CA ILE A 14 10.58 -5.93 -8.97
C ILE A 14 10.99 -4.57 -8.42
N SER A 15 10.05 -3.62 -8.44
CA SER A 15 10.21 -2.31 -7.83
C SER A 15 8.96 -1.96 -7.04
N GLY A 16 9.09 -0.99 -6.13
CA GLY A 16 7.96 -0.52 -5.34
C GLY A 16 7.95 0.98 -5.17
N GLU A 17 6.75 1.55 -5.12
CA GLU A 17 6.54 2.98 -4.94
C GLU A 17 5.50 3.21 -3.85
N ALA A 18 5.77 4.16 -2.96
CA ALA A 18 4.84 4.54 -1.90
C ALA A 18 4.09 5.81 -2.27
N PHE A 19 2.81 5.85 -1.91
CA PHE A 19 1.96 7.01 -2.08
C PHE A 19 1.14 7.27 -0.81
N PHE A 20 0.92 8.53 -0.51
CA PHE A 20 -0.03 8.97 0.49
C PHE A 20 -1.29 9.48 -0.19
N VAL A 21 -2.44 9.02 0.30
CA VAL A 21 -3.73 9.64 0.03
C VAL A 21 -3.97 10.64 1.15
N ALA A 22 -3.99 11.93 0.84
CA ALA A 22 -4.13 12.99 1.83
C ALA A 22 -5.35 13.86 1.53
N ASP A 23 -6.05 14.25 2.59
CA ASP A 23 -7.14 15.20 2.55
C ASP A 23 -6.60 16.56 2.98
N THR A 24 -6.52 17.48 2.02
CA THR A 24 -6.06 18.84 2.23
C THR A 24 -7.25 19.78 2.04
N GLN A 25 -7.80 20.27 3.15
CA GLN A 25 -8.94 21.21 3.15
C GLN A 25 -10.20 20.66 2.45
N GLY A 26 -10.48 19.36 2.56
CA GLY A 26 -11.64 18.71 1.95
C GLY A 26 -11.38 18.19 0.53
N VAL A 27 -10.16 18.36 0.00
CA VAL A 27 -9.74 17.81 -1.29
C VAL A 27 -8.83 16.61 -1.06
N VAL A 28 -9.28 15.44 -1.52
CA VAL A 28 -8.52 14.18 -1.43
C VAL A 28 -7.65 14.01 -2.68
N ASP A 29 -6.34 13.97 -2.46
CA ASP A 29 -5.34 13.82 -3.53
C ASP A 29 -4.27 12.76 -3.19
N ILE A 30 -3.49 12.38 -4.19
CA ILE A 30 -2.42 11.39 -4.10
C ILE A 30 -1.07 12.07 -4.23
N PHE A 31 -0.19 11.75 -3.30
CA PHE A 31 1.17 12.25 -3.30
C PHE A 31 2.16 11.10 -3.33
N LYS A 32 3.11 11.12 -4.27
CA LYS A 32 4.23 10.19 -4.30
C LYS A 32 5.15 10.46 -3.11
N VAL A 33 5.50 9.42 -2.38
CA VAL A 33 6.44 9.52 -1.26
C VAL A 33 7.82 9.17 -1.78
N ASN A 34 8.77 10.10 -1.66
CA ASN A 34 10.15 9.78 -1.97
C ASN A 34 10.71 8.91 -0.85
N LEU A 35 11.11 7.70 -1.19
CA LEU A 35 11.82 6.79 -0.30
C LEU A 35 13.32 6.91 -0.58
N GLU A 36 14.15 6.80 0.45
CA GLU A 36 15.57 6.53 0.21
C GLU A 36 15.73 5.19 -0.53
N PRO A 37 16.70 5.04 -1.46
CA PRO A 37 16.79 3.85 -2.30
C PRO A 37 16.84 2.53 -1.52
N ASN A 38 17.57 2.51 -0.40
CA ASN A 38 17.64 1.32 0.46
C ASN A 38 16.31 1.04 1.18
N ALA A 39 15.60 2.11 1.59
CA ALA A 39 14.29 1.98 2.22
C ALA A 39 13.24 1.45 1.24
N GLU A 40 13.29 1.88 -0.02
CA GLU A 40 12.44 1.37 -1.10
C GLU A 40 12.66 -0.13 -1.34
N VAL A 41 13.92 -0.57 -1.43
CA VAL A 41 14.26 -1.99 -1.60
C VAL A 41 13.79 -2.82 -0.40
N ASP A 42 14.03 -2.33 0.82
CA ASP A 42 13.62 -2.99 2.07
C ASP A 42 12.09 -3.12 2.18
N LEU A 43 11.35 -2.07 1.81
CA LEU A 43 9.89 -2.04 1.83
C LEU A 43 9.32 -2.97 0.76
N THR A 44 9.82 -2.91 -0.47
CA THR A 44 9.40 -3.76 -1.59
C THR A 44 9.59 -5.23 -1.23
N THR A 45 10.75 -5.58 -0.68
CA THR A 45 11.05 -6.95 -0.23
C THR A 45 10.12 -7.38 0.91
N SER A 46 9.93 -6.50 1.91
CA SER A 46 9.08 -6.79 3.06
C SER A 46 7.62 -6.99 2.69
N PHE A 47 7.08 -6.14 1.81
CA PHE A 47 5.70 -6.25 1.36
C PHE A 47 5.50 -7.46 0.46
N SER A 48 6.43 -7.73 -0.47
CA SER A 48 6.38 -8.92 -1.33
C SER A 48 6.33 -10.20 -0.50
N LYS A 49 7.21 -10.30 0.51
CA LYS A 49 7.18 -11.42 1.46
C LYS A 49 5.87 -11.48 2.24
N SER A 50 5.38 -10.34 2.74
CA SER A 50 4.13 -10.31 3.50
C SER A 50 2.92 -10.74 2.68
N ILE A 51 2.84 -10.37 1.39
CA ILE A 51 1.78 -10.82 0.48
C ILE A 51 1.92 -12.33 0.25
N MET A 52 3.14 -12.81 -0.01
CA MET A 52 3.37 -14.24 -0.20
C MET A 52 2.90 -15.06 1.01
N ASP A 53 3.43 -14.71 2.19
CA ASP A 53 3.23 -15.49 3.41
C ASP A 53 1.78 -15.41 3.95
N ASN A 54 1.12 -14.26 3.82
CA ASN A 54 -0.18 -14.03 4.48
C ASN A 54 -1.37 -14.07 3.51
N ILE A 55 -1.16 -13.91 2.21
CA ILE A 55 -2.24 -13.84 1.21
C ILE A 55 -2.16 -15.01 0.24
N ILE A 56 -0.99 -15.27 -0.37
CA ILE A 56 -0.87 -16.28 -1.44
C ILE A 56 -0.82 -17.68 -0.85
N GLU A 57 0.16 -17.97 0.01
CA GLU A 57 0.35 -19.33 0.55
C GLU A 57 -0.88 -19.88 1.29
N PRO A 58 -1.57 -19.13 2.17
CA PRO A 58 -2.75 -19.62 2.86
C PRO A 58 -3.95 -19.90 1.94
N ASN A 59 -3.90 -19.41 0.70
CA ASN A 59 -4.96 -19.57 -0.29
C ASN A 59 -4.50 -20.34 -1.54
N ARG A 60 -3.31 -20.93 -1.51
CA ARG A 60 -2.76 -21.73 -2.62
C ARG A 60 -3.70 -22.91 -2.90
N GLY A 61 -4.06 -23.08 -4.18
CA GLY A 61 -4.96 -24.15 -4.62
C GLY A 61 -6.45 -23.93 -4.34
N LYS A 62 -6.85 -22.82 -3.70
CA LYS A 62 -8.27 -22.48 -3.59
C LYS A 62 -8.80 -22.02 -4.96
N ALA A 63 -9.91 -22.63 -5.39
CA ALA A 63 -10.54 -22.31 -6.66
C ALA A 63 -11.30 -20.96 -6.62
N VAL A 64 -11.83 -20.59 -5.47
CA VAL A 64 -12.64 -19.37 -5.26
C VAL A 64 -12.34 -18.79 -3.88
N ILE A 65 -12.38 -17.46 -3.77
CA ILE A 65 -12.29 -16.72 -2.51
C ILE A 65 -13.70 -16.29 -2.10
N PRO A 66 -14.09 -16.40 -0.82
CA PRO A 66 -15.39 -15.90 -0.38
C PRO A 66 -15.53 -14.40 -0.62
N LEU A 67 -16.76 -13.97 -0.89
CA LEU A 67 -17.07 -12.55 -1.08
C LEU A 67 -17.20 -11.84 0.26
N VAL A 68 -16.85 -10.55 0.31
CA VAL A 68 -17.00 -9.73 1.52
C VAL A 68 -18.46 -9.68 1.99
N SER A 69 -19.45 -9.66 1.10
CA SER A 69 -20.88 -9.72 1.49
C SER A 69 -21.29 -11.01 2.20
N THR A 70 -20.54 -12.10 2.04
CA THR A 70 -20.83 -13.42 2.65
C THR A 70 -20.17 -13.61 4.01
N LEU A 71 -19.49 -12.57 4.50
CA LEU A 71 -18.63 -12.64 5.68
C LEU A 71 -19.45 -12.73 6.96
N LEU A 72 -19.47 -13.93 7.57
CA LEU A 72 -20.13 -14.20 8.84
C LEU A 72 -19.24 -13.90 10.05
N GLU A 73 -17.91 -14.10 9.91
CA GLU A 73 -16.92 -13.82 10.95
C GLU A 73 -15.68 -13.14 10.37
N ARG A 74 -15.10 -12.21 11.14
CA ARG A 74 -13.88 -11.46 10.77
C ARG A 74 -12.64 -12.14 11.35
N ASP A 75 -12.33 -13.35 10.87
CA ASP A 75 -11.01 -13.93 11.11
C ASP A 75 -10.06 -13.59 9.94
N LYS A 76 -8.76 -13.84 10.11
CA LYS A 76 -7.64 -13.52 9.18
C LYS A 76 -7.73 -14.28 7.86
N GLN A 77 -8.79 -14.04 7.10
CA GLN A 77 -9.07 -14.65 5.82
C GLN A 77 -9.02 -13.59 4.73
N VAL A 78 -8.71 -14.04 3.51
CA VAL A 78 -8.75 -13.21 2.31
C VAL A 78 -10.17 -13.29 1.74
N PHE A 79 -10.72 -12.14 1.36
CA PHE A 79 -12.04 -12.02 0.76
C PHE A 79 -11.95 -11.23 -0.53
N GLU A 80 -12.80 -11.56 -1.50
CA GLU A 80 -12.99 -10.78 -2.70
C GLU A 80 -14.03 -9.68 -2.44
N TYR A 81 -13.70 -8.44 -2.82
CA TYR A 81 -14.59 -7.30 -2.61
C TYR A 81 -15.69 -7.24 -3.68
N ASP A 82 -16.93 -7.53 -3.30
CA ASP A 82 -18.08 -7.57 -4.20
C ASP A 82 -18.91 -6.28 -4.12
N HIS A 83 -18.36 -5.21 -4.70
CA HIS A 83 -18.95 -3.88 -4.71
C HIS A 83 -20.39 -3.84 -5.28
N LEU A 84 -20.76 -4.74 -6.19
CA LEU A 84 -22.12 -4.83 -6.74
C LEU A 84 -23.16 -5.18 -5.67
N ALA A 85 -22.80 -5.99 -4.67
CA ALA A 85 -23.67 -6.35 -3.57
C ALA A 85 -23.64 -5.31 -2.43
N ILE A 86 -22.47 -4.70 -2.21
CA ILE A 86 -22.23 -3.78 -1.08
C ILE A 86 -22.66 -2.34 -1.42
N ASN A 87 -22.85 -2.01 -2.71
CA ASN A 87 -23.26 -0.70 -3.25
C ASN A 87 -22.49 0.49 -2.63
N HIS A 88 -21.24 0.24 -2.26
CA HIS A 88 -20.34 1.22 -1.69
C HIS A 88 -18.95 0.86 -2.21
N LEU A 89 -18.26 1.85 -2.78
CA LEU A 89 -16.84 1.76 -3.08
C LEU A 89 -16.22 2.96 -2.36
N PRO A 90 -15.34 2.76 -1.36
CA PRO A 90 -14.69 3.88 -0.70
C PRO A 90 -14.03 4.80 -1.74
N ILE A 91 -14.16 6.11 -1.60
CA ILE A 91 -13.64 7.06 -2.59
C ILE A 91 -12.11 6.93 -2.74
N GLU A 92 -11.45 6.43 -1.72
CA GLU A 92 -10.02 6.13 -1.72
C GLU A 92 -9.66 4.95 -2.64
N PHE A 93 -10.60 4.07 -2.98
CA PHE A 93 -10.36 3.01 -3.97
C PHE A 93 -10.27 3.58 -5.38
N THR A 94 -10.95 4.69 -5.67
CA THR A 94 -10.78 5.37 -6.97
C THR A 94 -9.36 5.91 -7.12
N LYS A 95 -8.69 6.23 -6.00
CA LYS A 95 -7.29 6.67 -5.97
C LYS A 95 -6.30 5.54 -6.28
N MET A 96 -6.64 4.28 -6.01
CA MET A 96 -5.79 3.16 -6.46
C MET A 96 -5.70 3.08 -7.98
N ASN A 97 -6.79 3.40 -8.70
CA ASN A 97 -6.78 3.44 -10.16
C ASN A 97 -5.87 4.54 -10.68
N ASP A 98 -5.83 5.70 -10.03
CA ASP A 98 -4.91 6.78 -10.39
C ASP A 98 -3.45 6.31 -10.29
N VAL A 99 -3.09 5.56 -9.24
CA VAL A 99 -1.74 4.96 -9.07
C VAL A 99 -1.41 3.96 -10.19
N LEU A 100 -2.36 3.09 -10.54
CA LEU A 100 -2.18 2.16 -11.66
C LEU A 100 -2.01 2.89 -13.00
N ASN A 101 -2.70 4.02 -13.19
CA ASN A 101 -2.66 4.82 -14.41
C ASN A 101 -1.44 5.75 -14.50
N PHE A 102 -0.81 6.10 -13.37
CA PHE A 102 0.41 6.89 -13.38
C PHE A 102 1.53 6.18 -14.15
N GLY A 103 1.58 4.85 -14.11
CA GLY A 103 2.62 4.07 -14.78
C GLY A 103 4.03 4.40 -14.26
N VAL A 104 5.06 3.78 -14.84
CA VAL A 104 6.46 3.89 -14.40
C VAL A 104 7.02 5.34 -14.50
N ASN A 105 6.31 6.24 -15.20
CA ASN A 105 6.73 7.64 -15.45
C ASN A 105 5.68 8.67 -15.00
N GLY A 106 4.75 8.30 -14.12
CA GLY A 106 3.67 9.20 -13.73
C GLY A 106 4.14 10.40 -12.92
N ASN A 107 3.71 11.59 -13.33
CA ASN A 107 3.97 12.86 -12.64
C ASN A 107 3.06 13.05 -11.42
N ALA A 108 3.07 12.09 -10.49
CA ALA A 108 2.42 12.30 -9.21
C ALA A 108 3.19 13.37 -8.42
N THR A 109 2.48 14.35 -7.87
CA THR A 109 3.08 15.38 -7.00
C THR A 109 3.75 14.70 -5.82
N GLN A 110 4.95 15.13 -5.46
CA GLN A 110 5.67 14.56 -4.31
C GLN A 110 5.08 15.06 -3.00
N PHE A 111 5.03 14.18 -1.99
CA PHE A 111 4.66 14.57 -0.64
C PHE A 111 5.81 15.37 -0.01
N ASP A 112 5.54 16.62 0.34
CA ASP A 112 6.49 17.50 0.98
C ASP A 112 6.27 17.51 2.49
N PHE A 113 7.17 16.86 3.23
CA PHE A 113 7.07 16.77 4.69
C PHE A 113 7.28 18.12 5.40
N THR A 114 7.74 19.15 4.68
CA THR A 114 7.91 20.50 5.25
C THR A 114 6.64 21.34 5.19
N THR A 115 5.77 21.09 4.21
CA THR A 115 4.55 21.88 3.98
C THR A 115 3.27 21.09 4.20
N GLN A 116 3.32 19.75 4.14
CA GLN A 116 2.18 18.86 4.29
C GLN A 116 2.24 18.07 5.59
N SER A 117 1.13 18.03 6.32
CA SER A 117 1.05 17.33 7.61
C SER A 117 0.71 15.86 7.44
N LEU A 118 1.40 14.96 8.14
CA LEU A 118 1.05 13.54 8.23
C LEU A 118 -0.35 13.29 8.84
N THR A 119 -0.93 14.29 9.51
CA THR A 119 -2.32 14.22 10.02
C THR A 119 -3.36 14.29 8.89
N SER A 120 -3.01 14.90 7.75
CA SER A 120 -3.85 14.97 6.56
C SER A 120 -3.93 13.63 5.81
N VAL A 121 -2.92 12.77 5.99
CA VAL A 121 -2.85 11.45 5.34
C VAL A 121 -3.97 10.55 5.88
N LYS A 122 -4.84 10.12 4.97
CA LYS A 122 -5.99 9.23 5.23
C LYS A 122 -5.71 7.78 4.87
N ALA A 123 -4.78 7.54 3.94
CA ALA A 123 -4.38 6.19 3.59
C ALA A 123 -2.96 6.16 3.01
N VAL A 124 -2.39 4.96 3.01
CA VAL A 124 -1.13 4.67 2.32
C VAL A 124 -1.43 3.68 1.21
N ILE A 125 -0.85 3.94 0.04
CA ILE A 125 -0.86 3.03 -1.09
C ILE A 125 0.58 2.61 -1.36
N TYR A 126 0.82 1.31 -1.53
CA TYR A 126 2.09 0.77 -1.98
C TYR A 126 1.89 0.04 -3.30
N HIS A 127 2.57 0.49 -4.34
CA HIS A 127 2.51 -0.07 -5.68
C HIS A 127 3.73 -0.95 -5.91
N ILE A 128 3.55 -2.19 -6.34
CA ILE A 128 4.62 -3.13 -6.67
C ILE A 128 4.50 -3.48 -8.15
N CYS A 129 5.58 -3.31 -8.91
CA CYS A 129 5.61 -3.54 -10.36
C CYS A 129 6.66 -4.61 -10.70
N ASP A 130 6.39 -5.43 -11.72
CA ASP A 130 7.31 -6.46 -12.23
C ASP A 130 8.32 -5.93 -13.25
N GLY A 131 8.25 -4.64 -13.60
CA GLY A 131 9.07 -4.00 -14.64
C GLY A 131 8.60 -4.25 -16.09
N ASN A 132 7.53 -5.03 -16.29
CA ASN A 132 6.91 -5.32 -17.60
C ASN A 132 5.50 -4.73 -17.72
N GLY A 133 5.07 -3.93 -16.75
CA GLY A 133 3.75 -3.29 -16.72
C GLY A 133 2.69 -4.06 -15.94
N ASN A 134 3.02 -5.22 -15.38
CA ASN A 134 2.13 -5.90 -14.44
C ASN A 134 2.40 -5.38 -13.03
N SER A 135 1.34 -5.15 -12.27
CA SER A 135 1.50 -4.60 -10.93
C SER A 135 0.41 -5.00 -9.96
N VAL A 136 0.74 -4.85 -8.68
CA VAL A 136 -0.17 -5.03 -7.56
C VAL A 136 -0.14 -3.77 -6.71
N VAL A 137 -1.32 -3.36 -6.25
CA VAL A 137 -1.48 -2.22 -5.35
C VAL A 137 -1.97 -2.72 -4.01
N ILE A 138 -1.29 -2.29 -2.96
CA ILE A 138 -1.65 -2.53 -1.57
C ILE A 138 -2.22 -1.23 -1.03
N TYR A 139 -3.42 -1.28 -0.46
CA TYR A 139 -4.05 -0.13 0.16
C TYR A 139 -4.24 -0.36 1.65
N GLN A 140 -3.85 0.62 2.46
CA GLN A 140 -4.11 0.63 3.89
C GLN A 140 -4.74 1.96 4.30
N HIS A 141 -6.01 1.89 4.72
CA HIS A 141 -6.68 3.04 5.33
C HIS A 141 -6.07 3.34 6.70
N LYS A 142 -5.80 4.62 6.96
CA LYS A 142 -5.34 5.10 8.27
C LYS A 142 -6.57 5.47 9.10
N TYR A 143 -6.96 4.57 10.00
CA TYR A 143 -7.93 4.92 11.03
C TYR A 143 -7.28 5.89 12.03
N PRO A 144 -8.00 6.93 12.51
CA PRO A 144 -7.48 7.93 13.44
C PRO A 144 -7.20 7.40 14.87
N VAL A 145 -7.23 6.09 15.07
CA VAL A 145 -6.87 5.43 16.33
C VAL A 145 -5.49 4.81 16.16
N SER A 146 -4.48 5.43 16.75
CA SER A 146 -3.09 5.02 16.72
C SER A 146 -2.94 3.61 17.32
N LEU A 147 -2.81 2.59 16.48
CA LEU A 147 -2.40 1.26 16.93
C LEU A 147 -0.90 1.11 16.67
N HIS A 148 -0.10 1.63 17.60
CA HIS A 148 1.34 1.38 17.62
C HIS A 148 1.60 -0.08 17.97
N LYS A 149 1.64 -0.95 16.97
CA LYS A 149 2.34 -2.23 17.12
C LYS A 149 3.83 -1.92 16.99
N LYS A 150 4.65 -2.25 17.99
CA LYS A 150 6.12 -2.21 17.86
C LYS A 150 6.53 -3.15 16.73
N THR A 151 6.74 -2.62 15.55
CA THR A 151 7.14 -3.40 14.38
C THR A 151 8.66 -3.40 14.19
N LYS A 152 9.39 -2.47 14.85
CA LYS A 152 10.80 -2.15 14.53
C LYS A 152 11.02 -1.83 13.04
N LYS A 153 9.95 -1.45 12.33
CA LYS A 153 9.93 -1.11 10.91
C LYS A 153 9.29 0.27 10.76
N SER A 154 9.87 1.24 11.46
CA SER A 154 9.45 2.63 11.40
C SER A 154 10.27 3.38 10.36
N PHE A 155 9.65 4.41 9.77
CA PHE A 155 10.26 5.27 8.75
C PHE A 155 10.08 6.72 9.17
N PHE A 156 11.11 7.54 8.98
CA PHE A 156 11.09 8.95 9.36
C PHE A 156 11.83 9.79 8.33
N SER A 157 11.42 11.05 8.16
CA SER A 157 12.11 11.99 7.28
C SER A 157 13.09 12.84 8.07
N LEU A 158 14.38 12.58 7.92
CA LEU A 158 15.43 13.39 8.57
C LEU A 158 15.77 14.67 7.79
N ASN A 159 15.46 14.71 6.49
CA ASN A 159 15.77 15.82 5.59
C ASN A 159 14.52 16.58 5.10
N GLY A 160 13.32 16.19 5.56
CA GLY A 160 12.04 16.76 5.14
C GLY A 160 11.60 16.43 3.71
N ARG A 161 12.33 15.57 2.99
CA ARG A 161 12.11 15.29 1.56
C ARG A 161 11.97 13.81 1.23
N THR A 162 12.65 12.94 1.97
CA THR A 162 12.62 11.48 1.79
C THR A 162 12.30 10.78 3.10
N LEU A 163 11.72 9.59 3.03
CA LEU A 163 11.61 8.69 4.18
C LEU A 163 12.75 7.68 4.16
N ASP A 164 13.42 7.55 5.31
CA ASP A 164 14.40 6.51 5.55
C ASP A 164 13.98 5.63 6.73
N LYS A 165 14.51 4.42 6.77
CA LYS A 165 14.28 3.46 7.85
C LYS A 165 14.98 3.93 9.11
N ILE A 166 14.26 3.93 10.23
CA ILE A 166 14.85 4.15 11.54
C ILE A 166 15.00 2.82 12.29
N THR A 167 16.09 2.70 13.03
CA THR A 167 16.45 1.47 13.77
C THR A 167 15.74 1.35 15.12
N HIS A 168 15.02 2.39 15.53
CA HIS A 168 14.30 2.48 16.78
C HIS A 168 12.93 3.11 16.53
N ASP A 169 11.88 2.57 17.13
CA ASP A 169 10.59 3.24 17.17
C ASP A 169 10.74 4.43 18.13
N SER A 170 11.00 5.65 17.64
CA SER A 170 11.04 6.83 18.51
C SER A 170 9.61 7.25 18.86
N ILE A 171 9.31 7.24 20.15
CA ILE A 171 8.15 7.92 20.71
C ILE A 171 8.66 9.28 21.17
N ASP A 172 8.01 10.34 20.71
CA ASP A 172 7.91 11.58 21.48
C ASP A 172 6.46 11.67 21.98
#